data_AF-A0AAU7DNX8-F1
#
_entry.id   AF-A0AAU7DNX8-F1
#
_cell.length_a   1.000
_cell.length_b   1.000
_cell.length_c   1.000
_cell.angle_alpha   90.00
_cell.angle_beta   90.00
_cell.angle_gamma   90.00
#
_symmetry.space_group_name_H-M   'P 1'
#
loop_
_entity.id
_entity.type
_entity.pdbx_description
1 polymer ?
#
loop_
_entity_poly.entity_id
_entity_poly.type
_entity_poly.pdbx_seq_one_letter_code
_entity_poly.pdbx_strand_id
1 'polypeptide(L)'
;MEAMVALHAFLALLAGFVTMAAIVAVITMLLQKLTPGWVGEPGKPKPGYVFVNLGYSFLAAAAGGYVTALIAEHNPLIHVLALAITVLLLAALSALQQRGQQPIAYVLALVALTPLGVLAGGLLRMRVLGVI
;
A
#
# COMPACT_ATOMS: atom_id res chain seq x y z
N MET A 1 7.51 -29.77 -7.17
CA MET A 1 8.33 -28.59 -7.45
C MET A 1 7.45 -27.35 -7.62
N GLU A 2 6.47 -27.37 -8.53
CA GLU A 2 5.48 -26.28 -8.75
C GLU A 2 4.82 -25.72 -7.48
N ALA A 3 4.35 -26.59 -6.58
CA ALA A 3 3.64 -26.16 -5.36
C ALA A 3 4.52 -25.32 -4.41
N MET A 4 5.83 -25.59 -4.36
CA MET A 4 6.77 -24.85 -3.50
C MET A 4 7.05 -23.45 -4.05
N VAL A 5 7.16 -23.34 -5.38
CA VAL A 5 7.34 -22.04 -6.07
C VAL A 5 6.09 -21.17 -5.90
N ALA A 6 4.90 -21.72 -6.10
CA ALA A 6 3.64 -21.01 -5.92
C ALA A 6 3.44 -20.55 -4.47
N LEU A 7 3.76 -21.40 -3.50
CA LEU A 7 3.69 -21.06 -2.07
C LEU A 7 4.63 -19.89 -1.74
N HIS A 8 5.88 -19.94 -2.20
CA HIS A 8 6.85 -18.88 -1.93
C HIS A 8 6.43 -17.54 -2.56
N ALA A 9 5.96 -17.58 -3.81
CA ALA A 9 5.41 -16.41 -4.49
C ALA A 9 4.25 -15.79 -3.71
N PHE A 10 3.31 -16.63 -3.25
CA PHE A 10 2.19 -16.19 -2.42
C PHE A 10 2.67 -15.59 -1.10
N LEU A 11 3.64 -16.21 -0.42
CA LEU A 11 4.20 -15.70 0.83
C LEU A 11 4.91 -14.36 0.65
N ALA A 12 5.60 -14.14 -0.48
CA ALA A 12 6.22 -12.86 -0.80
C ALA A 12 5.18 -11.74 -0.99
N LEU A 13 4.07 -12.04 -1.67
CA LEU A 13 2.94 -11.10 -1.82
C LEU A 13 2.27 -10.82 -0.47
N LEU A 14 2.01 -11.87 0.30
CA LEU A 14 1.37 -11.78 1.62
C LEU A 14 2.21 -10.95 2.59
N ALA A 15 3.53 -11.19 2.64
CA ALA A 15 4.43 -10.45 3.50
C ALA A 15 4.47 -8.95 3.16
N GLY A 16 4.52 -8.61 1.87
CA GLY A 16 4.45 -7.20 1.44
C GLY A 16 3.13 -6.54 1.77
N PHE A 17 2.01 -7.23 1.52
CA PHE A 17 0.68 -6.72 1.87
C PHE A 17 0.52 -6.52 3.39
N VAL A 18 0.91 -7.50 4.20
CA VAL A 18 0.85 -7.42 5.67
C VAL A 18 1.73 -6.28 6.18
N THR A 19 2.92 -6.09 5.61
CA THR A 19 3.82 -4.98 5.97
C THR A 19 3.13 -3.63 5.76
N MET A 20 2.58 -3.40 4.57
CA MET A 20 1.83 -2.17 4.27
C MET A 20 0.64 -1.99 5.22
N ALA A 21 -0.19 -3.03 5.38
CA ALA A 21 -1.39 -2.99 6.19
C ALA A 21 -1.08 -2.70 7.66
N ALA A 22 -0.03 -3.31 8.21
CA ALA A 22 0.41 -3.08 9.57
C ALA A 22 0.87 -1.63 9.78
N ILE A 23 1.69 -1.08 8.86
CA ILE A 23 2.14 0.32 8.93
C ILE A 23 0.94 1.26 8.89
N VAL A 24 0.02 1.07 7.93
CA VAL A 24 -1.18 1.90 7.82
C VAL A 24 -2.02 1.82 9.09
N ALA A 25 -2.28 0.63 9.61
CA ALA A 25 -3.09 0.43 10.82
C ALA A 25 -2.46 1.11 12.04
N VAL A 26 -1.15 0.92 12.25
CA VAL A 26 -0.41 1.53 13.37
C VAL A 26 -0.43 3.05 13.27
N ILE A 27 -0.10 3.63 12.12
CA ILE A 27 -0.08 5.09 11.95
C ILE A 27 -1.49 5.68 12.11
N THR A 28 -2.51 5.02 11.55
CA THR A 28 -3.91 5.46 11.68
C THR A 28 -4.32 5.49 13.15
N MET A 29 -4.02 4.42 13.89
CA MET A 29 -4.31 4.33 15.33
C MET A 29 -3.56 5.41 16.13
N LEU A 30 -2.30 5.66 15.80
CA LEU A 30 -1.50 6.72 16.44
C LEU A 30 -2.06 8.11 16.14
N LEU A 31 -2.48 8.40 14.90
CA LEU A 31 -3.11 9.68 14.55
C LEU A 31 -4.44 9.87 15.28
N GLN A 32 -5.28 8.84 15.36
CA GLN A 32 -6.52 8.90 16.12
C GLN A 32 -6.27 9.19 17.60
N LYS A 33 -5.20 8.63 18.18
CA LYS A 33 -4.86 8.81 19.60
C LYS A 33 -4.18 10.16 19.89
N LEU A 34 -3.24 10.59 19.05
CA LEU A 34 -2.37 11.74 19.31
C LEU A 34 -2.94 13.04 18.72
N THR A 35 -3.68 12.96 17.62
CA THR A 35 -4.25 14.12 16.92
C THR A 35 -5.74 13.90 16.60
N PRO A 36 -6.60 13.59 17.60
CA PRO A 36 -8.02 13.29 17.37
C PRO A 36 -8.75 14.44 16.65
N GLY A 37 -8.35 15.69 16.90
CA GLY A 37 -8.92 16.85 16.23
C GLY A 37 -8.57 16.99 14.74
N TRP A 38 -7.65 16.19 14.20
CA TRP A 38 -7.27 16.20 12.78
C TRP A 38 -8.12 15.26 11.92
N VAL A 39 -8.59 14.17 12.51
CA VAL A 39 -9.32 13.08 11.83
C VAL A 39 -10.64 13.57 11.20
N GLY A 40 -11.14 14.73 11.65
CA GLY A 40 -12.30 15.40 11.06
C GLY A 40 -13.62 14.68 11.35
N GLU A 41 -14.70 15.18 10.76
CA GLU A 41 -15.99 14.48 10.75
C GLU A 41 -16.03 13.50 9.58
N PRO A 42 -16.80 12.39 9.68
CA PRO A 42 -17.09 11.54 8.53
C PRO A 42 -17.55 12.38 7.32
N GLY A 43 -16.92 12.19 6.17
CA GLY A 43 -17.19 12.99 4.96
C GLY A 43 -16.42 14.30 4.82
N LYS A 44 -15.75 14.78 5.87
CA LYS A 44 -15.02 16.06 5.88
C LYS A 44 -13.64 15.94 6.55
N PRO A 45 -12.71 15.16 5.96
CA PRO A 45 -11.34 15.09 6.48
C PRO A 45 -10.66 16.46 6.37
N LYS A 46 -9.92 16.86 7.41
CA LYS A 46 -9.17 18.12 7.36
C LYS A 46 -8.01 18.01 6.36
N PRO A 47 -7.64 19.10 5.64
CA PRO A 47 -6.57 19.05 4.65
C PRO A 47 -5.23 18.52 5.18
N GLY A 48 -4.88 18.85 6.43
CA GLY A 48 -3.67 18.33 7.08
C GLY A 48 -3.70 16.81 7.28
N TYR A 49 -4.87 16.25 7.63
CA TYR A 49 -5.05 14.81 7.72
C TYR A 49 -4.93 14.14 6.36
N VAL A 50 -5.56 14.71 5.33
CA VAL A 50 -5.48 14.19 3.95
C VAL A 50 -4.02 14.10 3.48
N PHE A 51 -3.25 15.17 3.66
CA PHE A 51 -1.85 15.21 3.23
C PHE A 51 -1.00 14.17 3.96
N VAL A 52 -1.09 14.09 5.29
CA VAL A 52 -0.36 13.11 6.09
C VAL A 52 -0.78 11.69 5.72
N ASN A 53 -2.08 11.45 5.55
CA ASN A 53 -2.63 10.15 5.20
C ASN A 53 -2.13 9.65 3.85
N LEU A 54 -2.17 10.49 2.83
CA LEU A 54 -1.62 10.14 1.51
C LEU A 54 -0.12 9.85 1.61
N GLY A 55 0.62 10.70 2.34
CA GLY A 55 2.06 10.53 2.53
C GLY A 55 2.42 9.19 3.17
N TYR A 56 1.88 8.86 4.35
CA TYR A 56 2.23 7.60 4.99
C TYR A 56 1.67 6.39 4.25
N SER A 57 0.52 6.52 3.58
CA SER A 57 -0.05 5.42 2.79
C SER A 57 0.85 5.07 1.60
N PHE A 58 1.43 6.08 0.94
CA PHE A 58 2.44 5.87 -0.10
C PHE A 58 3.69 5.19 0.45
N LEU A 59 4.21 5.67 1.59
CA LEU A 59 5.41 5.08 2.21
C LEU A 59 5.17 3.64 2.68
N ALA A 60 3.99 3.37 3.25
CA ALA A 60 3.58 2.02 3.64
C ALA A 60 3.48 1.09 2.43
N ALA A 61 2.89 1.56 1.33
CA ALA A 61 2.81 0.81 0.08
C ALA A 61 4.21 0.53 -0.50
N ALA A 62 5.11 1.53 -0.48
CA ALA A 62 6.50 1.36 -0.87
C ALA A 62 7.23 0.34 0.01
N ALA A 63 7.05 0.39 1.33
CA ALA A 63 7.60 -0.63 2.22
C ALA A 63 7.08 -2.04 1.86
N GLY A 64 5.79 -2.19 1.57
CA GLY A 64 5.20 -3.44 1.11
C GLY A 64 5.83 -3.96 -0.18
N GLY A 65 5.95 -3.10 -1.20
CA GLY A 65 6.60 -3.46 -2.46
C GLY A 65 8.08 -3.81 -2.31
N TYR A 66 8.80 -3.10 -1.44
CA TYR A 66 10.19 -3.39 -1.10
C TYR A 66 10.33 -4.78 -0.46
N VAL A 67 9.47 -5.11 0.50
CA VAL A 67 9.45 -6.42 1.17
C VAL A 67 9.09 -7.54 0.20
N THR A 68 8.11 -7.33 -0.69
CA THR A 68 7.80 -8.32 -1.73
C THR A 68 8.99 -8.56 -2.65
N ALA A 69 9.66 -7.51 -3.12
CA ALA A 69 10.87 -7.65 -3.93
C ALA A 69 12.06 -8.25 -3.16
N LEU A 70 12.11 -8.09 -1.83
CA LEU A 70 13.14 -8.69 -0.97
C LEU A 70 12.97 -10.21 -0.86
N ILE A 71 11.73 -10.69 -0.77
CA ILE A 71 11.42 -12.11 -0.55
C ILE A 71 11.27 -12.87 -1.89
N ALA A 72 10.82 -12.18 -2.94
CA ALA A 72 10.68 -12.78 -4.26
C ALA A 72 12.06 -13.14 -4.84
N GLU A 73 12.40 -14.43 -4.83
CA GLU A 73 13.69 -14.93 -5.31
C GLU A 73 13.82 -14.83 -6.83
N HIS A 74 12.77 -15.25 -7.55
CA HIS A 74 12.76 -15.31 -9.01
C HIS A 74 11.85 -14.23 -9.58
N ASN A 75 12.40 -13.38 -10.44
CA ASN A 75 11.70 -12.30 -11.14
C ASN A 75 10.86 -11.42 -10.17
N PRO A 76 11.53 -10.64 -9.30
CA PRO A 76 10.87 -9.80 -8.29
C PRO A 76 9.91 -8.78 -8.91
N LEU A 77 10.16 -8.33 -10.15
CA LEU A 77 9.30 -7.39 -10.86
C LEU A 77 7.88 -7.93 -11.07
N ILE A 78 7.73 -9.20 -11.48
CA ILE A 78 6.41 -9.82 -11.66
C ILE A 78 5.64 -9.85 -10.33
N HIS A 79 6.31 -10.17 -9.23
CA HIS A 79 5.68 -10.22 -7.90
C HIS A 79 5.27 -8.82 -7.42
N VAL A 80 6.11 -7.81 -7.62
CA VAL A 80 5.77 -6.42 -7.29
C VAL A 80 4.59 -5.93 -8.13
N LEU A 81 4.55 -6.25 -9.43
CA LEU A 81 3.43 -5.92 -10.31
C LEU A 81 2.15 -6.63 -9.87
N ALA A 82 2.24 -7.92 -9.52
CA ALA A 82 1.11 -8.69 -9.00
C ALA A 82 0.56 -8.04 -7.72
N LEU A 83 1.43 -7.67 -6.76
CA LEU A 83 1.01 -6.95 -5.56
C LEU A 83 0.36 -5.60 -5.90
N ALA A 84 0.95 -4.81 -6.81
CA ALA A 84 0.40 -3.52 -7.21
C ALA A 84 -1.00 -3.65 -7.83
N ILE A 85 -1.22 -4.65 -8.68
CA ILE A 85 -2.55 -4.96 -9.25
C ILE A 85 -3.51 -5.41 -8.15
N THR A 86 -3.11 -6.30 -7.25
CA THR A 86 -3.95 -6.72 -6.11
C THR A 86 -4.37 -5.53 -5.26
N VAL A 87 -3.44 -4.66 -4.90
CA VAL A 87 -3.71 -3.46 -4.10
C VAL A 87 -4.62 -2.49 -4.84
N LEU A 88 -4.41 -2.28 -6.15
CA LEU A 88 -5.30 -1.46 -6.97
C LEU A 88 -6.73 -1.99 -6.98
N LEU A 89 -6.92 -3.30 -7.14
CA LEU A 89 -8.24 -3.94 -7.14
C LEU A 89 -8.92 -3.81 -5.77
N LEU A 90 -8.18 -4.04 -4.68
CA LEU A 90 -8.70 -3.87 -3.32
C LEU A 90 -9.05 -2.42 -3.02
N ALA A 91 -8.21 -1.47 -3.45
CA ALA A 91 -8.46 -0.05 -3.28
C ALA A 91 -9.70 0.40 -4.09
N ALA A 92 -9.86 -0.08 -5.32
CA ALA A 92 -11.04 0.17 -6.13
C ALA A 92 -12.32 -0.39 -5.48
N LEU A 93 -12.26 -1.61 -4.95
CA LEU A 93 -13.38 -2.20 -4.19
C LEU A 93 -13.70 -1.38 -2.93
N SER A 94 -12.69 -0.97 -2.18
CA SER A 94 -12.85 -0.12 -1.00
C SER A 94 -13.46 1.23 -1.33
N ALA A 95 -13.06 1.83 -2.46
CA ALA A 95 -13.65 3.08 -2.97
C ALA A 95 -15.15 2.95 -3.26
N LEU A 96 -15.58 1.82 -3.83
CA LEU A 96 -17.00 1.55 -4.08
C LEU A 96 -17.79 1.39 -2.77
N GLN A 97 -17.20 0.75 -1.75
CA GLN A 97 -17.82 0.59 -0.44
C GLN A 97 -17.92 1.90 0.35
N GLN A 98 -16.96 2.80 0.15
CA GLN A 98 -16.91 4.11 0.83
C GLN A 98 -17.65 5.22 0.07
N ARG A 99 -18.43 4.88 -0.96
CA ARG A 99 -19.13 5.85 -1.79
C ARG A 99 -20.06 6.72 -0.94
N GLY A 100 -19.86 8.03 -0.98
CA GLY A 100 -20.61 9.00 -0.18
C GLY A 100 -20.07 9.25 1.23
N GLN A 101 -19.07 8.49 1.69
CA GLN A 101 -18.44 8.69 3.01
C GLN A 101 -17.22 9.60 2.99
N GLN A 102 -16.61 9.82 1.81
CA GLN A 102 -15.41 10.63 1.65
C GLN A 102 -15.43 11.42 0.33
N PRO A 103 -14.68 12.54 0.24
CA PRO A 103 -14.53 13.28 -1.01
C PRO A 103 -13.94 12.39 -2.12
N ILE A 104 -14.55 12.42 -3.31
CA ILE A 104 -14.15 11.56 -4.45
C ILE A 104 -12.68 11.76 -4.81
N ALA A 105 -12.19 13.00 -4.81
CA ALA A 105 -10.79 13.30 -5.13
C ALA A 105 -9.81 12.61 -4.18
N TYR A 106 -10.15 12.52 -2.89
CA TYR A 106 -9.31 11.86 -1.89
C TYR A 106 -9.26 10.34 -2.09
N VAL A 107 -10.41 9.73 -2.34
CA VAL A 107 -10.50 8.29 -2.61
C VAL A 107 -9.74 7.94 -3.89
N LEU A 108 -9.92 8.71 -4.97
CA LEU A 108 -9.17 8.50 -6.22
C LEU A 108 -7.66 8.66 -6.03
N ALA A 109 -7.23 9.65 -5.22
CA ALA A 109 -5.82 9.82 -4.90
C ALA A 109 -5.26 8.58 -4.18
N LEU A 110 -5.97 8.02 -3.20
CA LEU A 110 -5.53 6.79 -2.52
C LEU A 110 -5.45 5.60 -3.47
N VAL A 111 -6.44 5.41 -4.34
CA VAL A 111 -6.50 4.32 -5.32
C VAL A 111 -5.33 4.39 -6.30
N ALA A 112 -4.96 5.58 -6.76
CA ALA A 112 -3.83 5.76 -7.67
C ALA A 112 -2.47 5.67 -6.96
N LEU A 113 -2.35 6.28 -5.77
CA LEU A 113 -1.08 6.45 -5.09
C LEU A 113 -0.55 5.15 -4.48
N THR A 114 -1.44 4.27 -4.01
CA THR A 114 -1.05 3.00 -3.39
C THR A 114 -0.29 2.05 -4.33
N PRO A 115 -0.78 1.69 -5.53
CA PRO A 115 -0.02 0.84 -6.45
C PRO A 115 1.27 1.52 -6.93
N LEU A 116 1.28 2.84 -7.10
CA LEU A 116 2.51 3.58 -7.43
C LEU A 116 3.55 3.49 -6.30
N GLY A 117 3.11 3.55 -5.03
CA GLY A 117 3.96 3.31 -3.87
C GLY A 117 4.58 1.91 -3.92
N VAL A 118 3.77 0.87 -4.11
CA VAL A 118 4.24 -0.52 -4.25
C VAL A 118 5.34 -0.63 -5.33
N LEU A 119 5.08 -0.08 -6.51
CA LEU A 119 6.05 -0.08 -7.61
C LEU A 119 7.34 0.65 -7.23
N ALA A 120 7.23 1.85 -6.64
CA ALA A 120 8.40 2.64 -6.25
C ALA A 120 9.31 1.88 -5.27
N GLY A 121 8.72 1.25 -4.25
CA GLY A 121 9.48 0.46 -3.26
C GLY A 121 10.09 -0.81 -3.84
N GLY A 122 9.36 -1.53 -4.68
CA GLY A 122 9.89 -2.72 -5.35
C GLY A 122 11.03 -2.39 -6.32
N LEU A 123 10.88 -1.32 -7.11
CA LEU A 123 11.94 -0.82 -8.01
C LEU A 123 13.16 -0.35 -7.23
N LEU A 124 12.97 0.34 -6.09
CA LEU A 124 14.08 0.72 -5.24
C LEU A 124 14.89 -0.50 -4.77
N ARG A 125 14.22 -1.57 -4.32
CA ARG A 125 14.90 -2.81 -3.90
C ARG A 125 15.70 -3.43 -5.05
N MET A 126 15.10 -3.52 -6.24
CA MET A 126 15.76 -4.06 -7.43
C MET A 126 16.98 -3.23 -7.85
N ARG A 127 16.88 -1.89 -7.77
CA ARG A 127 18.00 -0.98 -8.03
C ARG A 127 19.12 -1.13 -7.02
N VAL A 128 18.80 -1.32 -5.74
CA VAL A 128 19.80 -1.60 -4.68
C VAL A 128 20.56 -2.91 -4.94
N LEU A 129 19.94 -3.88 -5.62
CA LEU A 129 20.59 -5.13 -6.03
C LEU A 129 21.36 -5.04 -7.35
N GLY A 130 21.25 -3.93 -8.10
CA GLY A 130 21.83 -3.81 -9.45
C GLY A 130 21.14 -4.69 -10.49
N VAL A 131 19.89 -5.11 -10.25
CA VAL A 131 19.10 -5.90 -11.20
C VAL A 131 18.57 -5.02 -12.35
N ILE A 132 18.37 -3.74 -12.06
CA ILE A 132 17.96 -2.68 -13.01
C ILE A 132 18.81 -1.43 -12.81
#